data_AF-A0A524JCJ6-F1
#
_entry.id   AF-A0A524JCJ6-F1
#
_cell.length_a   1.000
_cell.length_b   1.000
_cell.length_c   1.000
_cell.angle_alpha   90.00
_cell.angle_beta   90.00
_cell.angle_gamma   90.00
#
_symmetry.space_group_name_H-M   'P 1'
#
loop_
_entity.id
_entity.type
_entity.pdbx_description
1 polymer ?
#
loop_
_entity_poly.entity_id
_entity_poly.type
_entity_poly.pdbx_seq_one_letter_code
_entity_poly.pdbx_strand_id
1 'polypeptide(L)'
;MNGLIDWGIAGRIADLAATGDSPDPGDGEALEAAVDEATGAVEHYTGLESTEGVPDPEWVSRRQWAQINLDSLRQAIAPLEERLLSGPSLPGPISGGLNAVLGSLAGAQVGALVGYASRRVLGQYEFPVLGPERRPRLLFVAPNLEEARRELGGEPETVLRWIALHEVTHAVHFGAAPWLRDHLRWLANELLSGSRLALGPSEVAELAKRAAGTDPRRWLGELLSSDPITLLAPPESRALINRTQATMASVEGYAEHVMDAAAPQLGEEIGDLRFALE
;
A
#
# COMPACT_ATOMS: atom_id res chain seq x y z
N MET A 1 -6.77 -9.41 23.85
CA MET A 1 -6.75 -8.01 24.32
C MET A 1 -7.13 -7.16 23.13
N ASN A 2 -8.15 -6.30 23.26
CA ASN A 2 -8.56 -5.42 22.16
C ASN A 2 -7.51 -4.32 22.05
N GLY A 3 -6.73 -4.34 20.97
CA GLY A 3 -5.81 -3.25 20.60
C GLY A 3 -6.59 -1.99 20.21
N LEU A 4 -5.89 -0.97 19.73
CA LEU A 4 -6.53 0.24 19.21
C LEU A 4 -7.33 -0.07 17.94
N ILE A 5 -6.99 -1.17 17.27
CA ILE A 5 -7.67 -1.66 16.07
C ILE A 5 -8.06 -3.13 16.28
N ASP A 6 -9.33 -3.46 16.05
CA ASP A 6 -9.76 -4.86 15.94
C ASP A 6 -9.41 -5.39 14.53
N TRP A 7 -8.23 -5.99 14.42
CA TRP A 7 -7.73 -6.59 13.19
C TRP A 7 -8.60 -7.75 12.67
N GLY A 8 -9.35 -8.42 13.54
CA GLY A 8 -10.29 -9.47 13.14
C GLY A 8 -11.51 -8.89 12.43
N ILE A 9 -12.03 -7.75 12.90
CA ILE A 9 -13.06 -6.98 12.19
C ILE A 9 -12.48 -6.40 10.90
N ALA A 10 -11.27 -5.84 10.93
CA ALA A 10 -10.62 -5.29 9.74
C ALA A 10 -10.51 -6.34 8.62
N GLY A 11 -10.03 -7.54 8.93
CA GLY A 11 -9.94 -8.64 7.96
C GLY A 11 -11.29 -9.01 7.36
N ARG A 12 -12.34 -9.16 8.18
CA ARG A 12 -13.69 -9.49 7.68
C ARG A 12 -14.27 -8.40 6.78
N ILE A 13 -14.09 -7.13 7.14
CA ILE A 13 -14.59 -6.02 6.33
C ILE A 13 -13.78 -5.88 5.03
N ALA A 14 -12.47 -6.09 5.09
CA ALA A 14 -11.63 -6.10 3.89
C ALA A 14 -12.06 -7.20 2.91
N ASP A 15 -12.33 -8.41 3.40
CA ASP A 15 -12.81 -9.51 2.55
C ASP A 15 -14.16 -9.21 1.90
N LEU A 16 -15.06 -8.53 2.61
CA LEU A 16 -16.35 -8.09 2.07
C LEU A 16 -16.20 -6.98 1.03
N ALA A 17 -15.24 -6.07 1.24
CA ALA A 17 -14.97 -4.97 0.33
C ALA A 17 -14.14 -5.37 -0.91
N ALA A 18 -13.32 -6.42 -0.80
CA ALA A 18 -12.52 -7.03 -1.87
C ALA A 18 -13.41 -7.87 -2.83
N THR A 19 -14.45 -7.24 -3.36
CA THR A 19 -15.41 -7.83 -4.30
C THR A 19 -14.75 -8.12 -5.65
N GLY A 20 -15.28 -9.09 -6.41
CA GLY A 20 -14.86 -9.37 -7.79
C GLY A 20 -13.62 -10.26 -7.91
N ASP A 21 -13.28 -11.01 -6.86
CA ASP A 21 -12.30 -12.10 -6.94
C ASP A 21 -12.72 -13.15 -7.97
N SER A 22 -11.72 -13.67 -8.69
CA SER A 22 -11.82 -14.85 -9.56
C SER A 22 -11.15 -16.04 -8.86
N PRO A 23 -11.66 -17.28 -9.03
CA PRO A 23 -10.95 -18.48 -8.58
C PRO A 23 -9.76 -18.83 -9.49
N ASP A 24 -9.68 -18.23 -10.67
CA ASP A 24 -8.56 -18.40 -11.59
C ASP A 24 -7.38 -17.54 -11.13
N PRO A 25 -6.27 -18.15 -10.70
CA PRO A 25 -5.08 -17.40 -10.32
C PRO A 25 -4.38 -16.75 -11.51
N GLY A 26 -4.63 -17.19 -12.75
CA GLY A 26 -3.85 -16.79 -13.92
C GLY A 26 -2.77 -17.82 -14.27
N ASP A 27 -2.12 -17.61 -15.42
CA ASP A 27 -1.08 -18.50 -15.93
C ASP A 27 0.27 -18.20 -15.25
N GLY A 28 0.80 -19.17 -14.51
CA GLY A 28 2.07 -19.04 -13.78
C GLY A 28 3.28 -19.02 -14.71
N GLU A 29 3.29 -19.83 -15.77
CA GLU A 29 4.42 -19.88 -16.71
C GLU A 29 4.52 -18.57 -17.50
N ALA A 30 3.38 -18.01 -17.90
CA ALA A 30 3.33 -16.70 -18.55
C ALA A 30 3.80 -15.56 -17.62
N LEU A 31 3.48 -15.64 -16.33
CA LEU A 31 3.91 -14.65 -15.34
C LEU A 31 5.41 -14.69 -15.10
N GLU A 32 5.97 -15.90 -14.90
CA GLU A 32 7.42 -16.10 -14.75
C GLU A 32 8.17 -15.58 -15.98
N ALA A 33 7.73 -15.96 -17.19
CA ALA A 33 8.35 -15.50 -18.43
C ALA A 33 8.31 -13.97 -18.58
N ALA A 34 7.18 -13.33 -18.28
CA ALA A 34 7.05 -11.87 -18.36
C ALA A 34 7.99 -11.15 -17.37
N VAL A 35 8.18 -11.70 -16.16
CA VAL A 35 9.08 -11.15 -15.15
C VAL A 35 10.55 -11.36 -15.53
N ASP A 36 10.90 -12.52 -16.09
CA ASP A 36 12.26 -12.79 -16.57
C ASP A 36 12.64 -11.86 -17.74
N GLU A 37 11.75 -11.68 -18.71
CA GLU A 37 11.93 -10.75 -19.83
C GLU A 37 12.09 -9.31 -19.35
N ALA A 38 11.20 -8.86 -18.45
CA ALA A 38 11.26 -7.54 -17.84
C ALA A 38 12.56 -7.32 -17.05
N THR A 39 13.03 -8.34 -16.32
CA THR A 39 14.29 -8.28 -15.55
C THR A 39 15.46 -8.03 -16.50
N GLY A 40 15.56 -8.83 -17.56
CA GLY A 40 16.59 -8.64 -18.59
C GLY A 40 16.57 -7.23 -19.20
N ALA A 41 15.38 -6.71 -19.56
CA ALA A 41 15.25 -5.39 -20.17
C ALA A 41 15.62 -4.24 -19.22
N VAL A 42 15.21 -4.31 -17.95
CA VAL A 42 15.51 -3.31 -16.92
C VAL A 42 17.00 -3.31 -16.58
N GLU A 43 17.59 -4.47 -16.32
CA GLU A 43 19.02 -4.59 -16.00
C GLU A 43 19.88 -4.14 -17.19
N HIS A 44 19.49 -4.49 -18.42
CA HIS A 44 20.18 -4.03 -19.63
C HIS A 44 20.17 -2.50 -19.78
N TYR A 45 19.01 -1.86 -19.57
CA TYR A 45 18.89 -0.41 -19.71
C TYR A 45 19.59 0.35 -18.59
N THR A 46 19.35 -0.06 -17.34
CA THR A 46 19.81 0.66 -16.14
C THR A 46 21.27 0.36 -15.79
N GLY A 47 21.78 -0.81 -16.19
CA GLY A 47 23.07 -1.33 -15.73
C GLY A 47 23.09 -1.66 -14.23
N LEU A 48 21.92 -1.70 -13.58
CA LEU A 48 21.76 -2.09 -12.20
C LEU A 48 21.49 -3.59 -12.10
N GLU A 49 22.00 -4.22 -11.05
CA GLU A 49 21.70 -5.61 -10.68
C GLU A 49 21.15 -5.62 -9.25
N SER A 50 20.09 -6.41 -9.01
CA SER A 50 19.56 -6.58 -7.65
C SER A 50 20.50 -7.42 -6.79
N THR A 51 20.92 -6.90 -5.65
CA THR A 51 21.81 -7.63 -4.72
C THR A 51 21.16 -8.91 -4.19
N GLU A 52 19.83 -8.91 -4.05
CA GLU A 52 19.03 -10.03 -3.51
C GLU A 52 18.33 -10.83 -4.62
N GLY A 53 18.50 -10.44 -5.89
CA GLY A 53 17.68 -10.92 -7.01
C GLY A 53 16.28 -10.27 -7.06
N VAL A 54 15.56 -10.51 -8.15
CA VAL A 54 14.13 -10.20 -8.26
C VAL A 54 13.34 -11.33 -7.59
N PRO A 55 12.35 -11.04 -6.72
CA PRO A 55 11.55 -12.09 -6.08
C PRO A 55 10.71 -12.87 -7.10
N ASP A 56 10.49 -14.15 -6.82
CA ASP A 56 9.56 -14.98 -7.60
C ASP A 56 8.17 -14.33 -7.64
N PRO A 57 7.51 -14.27 -8.80
CA PRO A 57 6.24 -13.60 -8.93
C PRO A 57 5.08 -14.46 -8.42
N GLU A 58 4.09 -13.81 -7.79
CA GLU A 58 2.98 -14.47 -7.14
C GLU A 58 1.65 -13.91 -7.61
N TRP A 59 0.82 -14.78 -8.20
CA TRP A 59 -0.59 -14.48 -8.41
C TRP A 59 -1.36 -14.42 -7.10
N VAL A 60 -2.07 -13.31 -6.88
CA VAL A 60 -2.91 -13.10 -5.69
C VAL A 60 -4.31 -12.62 -6.06
N SER A 61 -5.30 -12.99 -5.24
CA SER A 61 -6.64 -12.42 -5.26
C SER A 61 -6.67 -11.06 -4.56
N ARG A 62 -7.75 -10.28 -4.77
CA ARG A 62 -7.99 -9.01 -4.06
C ARG A 62 -8.06 -9.22 -2.55
N ARG A 63 -8.63 -10.35 -2.11
CA ARG A 63 -8.67 -10.73 -0.69
C ARG A 63 -7.29 -11.07 -0.17
N GLN A 64 -6.52 -11.89 -0.88
CA GLN A 64 -5.15 -12.24 -0.47
C GLN A 64 -4.28 -10.98 -0.35
N TRP A 65 -4.33 -10.09 -1.34
CA TRP A 65 -3.65 -8.80 -1.30
C TRP A 65 -4.06 -7.96 -0.08
N ALA A 66 -5.37 -7.90 0.22
CA ALA A 66 -5.88 -7.14 1.35
C ALA A 66 -5.40 -7.71 2.69
N GLN A 67 -5.38 -9.03 2.87
CA GLN A 67 -4.86 -9.66 4.08
C GLN A 67 -3.36 -9.43 4.27
N ILE A 68 -2.57 -9.55 3.19
CA ILE A 68 -1.12 -9.26 3.21
C ILE A 68 -0.87 -7.83 3.72
N ASN A 69 -1.61 -6.85 3.18
CA ASN A 69 -1.45 -5.45 3.55
C ASN A 69 -1.98 -5.15 4.97
N LEU A 70 -3.06 -5.79 5.42
CA LEU A 70 -3.53 -5.68 6.80
C LEU A 70 -2.50 -6.23 7.80
N ASP A 71 -1.86 -7.35 7.49
CA ASP A 71 -0.82 -7.92 8.34
C ASP A 71 0.43 -7.02 8.39
N SER A 72 0.83 -6.43 7.26
CA SER A 72 1.90 -5.43 7.22
C SER A 72 1.54 -4.17 8.04
N LEU A 73 0.32 -3.64 7.92
CA LEU A 73 -0.17 -2.50 8.71
C LEU A 73 -0.22 -2.81 10.21
N ARG A 74 -0.66 -4.03 10.57
CA ARG A 74 -0.69 -4.49 11.96
C ARG A 74 0.68 -4.49 12.59
N GLN A 75 1.67 -5.02 11.88
CA GLN A 75 3.06 -5.05 12.35
C GLN A 75 3.65 -3.64 12.44
N ALA A 76 3.32 -2.77 11.49
CA ALA A 76 3.76 -1.38 11.49
C ALA A 76 3.25 -0.57 12.69
N ILE A 77 2.00 -0.80 13.10
CA ILE A 77 1.32 -0.04 14.16
C ILE A 77 1.56 -0.64 15.56
N ALA A 78 1.97 -1.91 15.65
CA ALA A 78 2.18 -2.59 16.94
C ALA A 78 3.06 -1.82 17.94
N PRO A 79 4.19 -1.19 17.55
CA PRO A 79 5.00 -0.40 18.50
C PRO A 79 4.28 0.83 19.03
N LEU A 80 3.41 1.45 18.22
CA LEU A 80 2.58 2.58 18.63
C LEU A 80 1.48 2.14 19.60
N GLU A 81 0.82 1.01 19.33
CA GLU A 81 -0.16 0.40 20.24
C GLU A 81 0.47 0.09 21.60
N GLU A 82 1.67 -0.50 21.63
CA GLU A 82 2.38 -0.82 22.87
C GLU A 82 2.70 0.45 23.69
N ARG A 83 3.18 1.52 23.04
CA ARG A 83 3.45 2.81 23.69
C ARG A 83 2.20 3.44 24.30
N LEU A 84 1.07 3.41 23.57
CA LEU A 84 -0.19 3.99 24.01
C LEU A 84 -0.85 3.19 25.15
N LEU A 85 -0.78 1.85 25.08
CA LEU A 85 -1.31 0.97 26.11
C LEU A 85 -0.44 0.95 27.39
N SER A 86 0.84 1.29 27.28
CA SER A 86 1.77 1.41 28.43
C SER A 86 1.69 2.76 29.15
N GLY A 87 0.91 3.72 28.65
CA GLY A 87 0.65 5.01 29.31
C GLY A 87 -0.25 4.88 30.56
N PRO A 88 -0.35 5.93 31.41
CA PRO A 88 -1.22 5.89 32.58
C PRO A 88 -2.66 5.61 32.17
N SER A 89 -3.17 4.46 32.60
CA SER A 89 -4.52 3.98 32.28
C SER A 89 -5.57 4.95 32.80
N LEU A 90 -6.56 5.30 31.98
CA LEU A 90 -7.78 5.95 32.49
C LEU A 90 -8.48 4.96 33.43
N PRO A 91 -8.67 5.26 34.73
CA PRO A 91 -9.27 4.31 35.66
C PRO A 91 -10.77 4.13 35.37
N GLY A 92 -11.24 2.88 35.23
CA GLY A 92 -12.66 2.55 35.40
C GLY A 92 -13.21 1.47 34.45
N PRO A 93 -14.25 0.71 34.85
CA PRO A 93 -14.85 -0.39 34.07
C PRO A 93 -15.55 0.07 32.77
N ILE A 94 -15.82 1.37 32.62
CA ILE A 94 -16.40 1.99 31.41
C ILE A 94 -15.35 2.11 30.29
N SER A 95 -14.05 2.15 30.64
CA SER A 95 -12.95 2.29 29.66
C SER A 95 -12.81 1.06 28.76
N GLY A 96 -12.99 -0.15 29.29
CA GLY A 96 -12.81 -1.39 28.52
C GLY A 96 -13.86 -1.60 27.43
N GLY A 97 -15.13 -1.31 27.72
CA GLY A 97 -16.22 -1.44 26.75
C GLY A 97 -16.18 -0.37 25.66
N LEU A 98 -15.87 0.88 26.01
CA LEU A 98 -15.72 1.96 25.04
C LEU A 98 -14.52 1.72 24.11
N ASN A 99 -13.38 1.26 24.65
CA ASN A 99 -12.20 0.93 23.84
C ASN A 99 -12.48 -0.22 22.86
N ALA A 100 -13.27 -1.22 23.24
CA ALA A 100 -13.66 -2.30 22.34
C ALA A 100 -14.50 -1.81 21.15
N VAL A 101 -15.48 -0.92 21.41
CA VAL A 101 -16.32 -0.33 20.35
C VAL A 101 -15.49 0.55 19.43
N LEU A 102 -14.62 1.41 19.99
CA LEU A 102 -13.74 2.28 19.19
C LEU A 102 -12.78 1.46 18.33
N GLY A 103 -12.15 0.43 18.89
CA GLY A 103 -11.27 -0.46 18.14
C GLY A 103 -11.99 -1.24 17.05
N SER A 104 -13.25 -1.61 17.27
CA SER A 104 -14.10 -2.26 16.26
C SER A 104 -14.43 -1.31 15.09
N LEU A 105 -14.75 -0.05 15.38
CA LEU A 105 -15.01 0.97 14.36
C LEU A 105 -13.75 1.30 13.56
N ALA A 106 -12.60 1.48 14.23
CA ALA A 106 -11.33 1.70 13.57
C ALA A 106 -10.94 0.51 12.68
N GLY A 107 -11.09 -0.72 13.20
CA GLY A 107 -10.89 -1.95 12.43
C GLY A 107 -11.77 -2.00 11.18
N ALA A 108 -13.06 -1.69 11.30
CA ALA A 108 -13.96 -1.67 10.16
C ALA A 108 -13.57 -0.61 9.10
N GLN A 109 -13.13 0.58 9.52
CA GLN A 109 -12.66 1.62 8.60
C GLN A 109 -11.39 1.23 7.86
N VAL A 110 -10.39 0.72 8.58
CA VAL A 110 -9.13 0.24 7.98
C VAL A 110 -9.41 -0.91 7.01
N GLY A 111 -10.23 -1.88 7.43
CA GLY A 111 -10.64 -2.99 6.58
C GLY A 111 -11.34 -2.53 5.30
N ALA A 112 -12.28 -1.59 5.41
CA ALA A 112 -13.01 -1.05 4.25
C ALA A 112 -12.07 -0.33 3.28
N LEU A 113 -11.12 0.47 3.79
CA LEU A 113 -10.14 1.18 2.97
C LEU A 113 -9.21 0.21 2.23
N VAL A 114 -8.64 -0.77 2.93
CA VAL A 114 -7.73 -1.76 2.34
C VAL A 114 -8.48 -2.62 1.31
N GLY A 115 -9.67 -3.14 1.65
CA GLY A 115 -10.46 -3.93 0.71
C GLY A 115 -10.96 -3.12 -0.49
N TYR A 116 -11.14 -1.80 -0.35
CA TYR A 116 -11.41 -0.92 -1.47
C TYR A 116 -10.17 -0.76 -2.37
N ALA A 117 -9.00 -0.54 -1.78
CA ALA A 117 -7.73 -0.36 -2.48
C ALA A 117 -7.32 -1.62 -3.25
N SER A 118 -7.60 -2.81 -2.70
CA SER A 118 -7.25 -4.09 -3.33
C SER A 118 -7.93 -4.33 -4.68
N ARG A 119 -8.94 -3.54 -5.04
CA ARG A 119 -9.63 -3.60 -6.34
C ARG A 119 -8.97 -2.77 -7.44
N ARG A 120 -7.91 -2.02 -7.12
CA ARG A 120 -7.24 -1.08 -8.05
C ARG A 120 -5.77 -1.38 -8.27
N VAL A 121 -5.13 -2.05 -7.32
CA VAL A 121 -3.70 -2.37 -7.38
C VAL A 121 -3.48 -3.48 -8.39
N LEU A 122 -2.67 -3.25 -9.42
CA LEU A 122 -2.43 -4.25 -10.47
C LEU A 122 -1.32 -5.21 -10.05
N GLY A 123 -0.15 -4.68 -9.75
CA GLY A 123 0.97 -5.41 -9.14
C GLY A 123 1.45 -4.70 -7.88
N GLN A 124 2.35 -5.35 -7.15
CA GLN A 124 3.06 -4.71 -6.06
C GLN A 124 4.39 -5.42 -5.76
N TYR A 125 5.48 -4.66 -5.86
CA TYR A 125 6.70 -4.95 -5.13
C TYR A 125 6.49 -4.69 -3.62
N GLU A 126 6.25 -5.76 -2.88
CA GLU A 126 5.82 -5.71 -1.49
C GLU A 126 6.97 -5.99 -0.54
N PHE A 127 7.27 -5.04 0.36
CA PHE A 127 8.28 -5.21 1.39
C PHE A 127 7.86 -4.54 2.70
N PRO A 128 8.33 -5.03 3.86
CA PRO A 128 7.98 -4.45 5.15
C PRO A 128 8.70 -3.11 5.34
N VAL A 129 7.99 -1.99 5.12
CA VAL A 129 8.51 -0.66 5.47
C VAL A 129 8.75 -0.56 6.97
N LEU A 130 7.83 -1.10 7.76
CA LEU A 130 7.86 -1.15 9.22
C LEU A 130 7.57 -2.58 9.71
N GLY A 131 8.14 -2.94 10.86
CA GLY A 131 8.02 -4.29 11.43
C GLY A 131 9.28 -5.14 11.21
N PRO A 132 9.21 -6.45 11.47
CA PRO A 132 10.34 -7.35 11.30
C PRO A 132 10.75 -7.47 9.83
N GLU A 133 12.06 -7.59 9.60
CA GLU A 133 12.61 -7.83 8.27
C GLU A 133 12.09 -9.16 7.71
N ARG A 134 11.67 -9.12 6.46
CA ARG A 134 11.36 -10.29 5.65
C ARG A 134 11.69 -10.02 4.20
N ARG A 135 11.84 -11.10 3.44
CA ARG A 135 12.11 -11.00 2.01
C ARG A 135 10.97 -10.23 1.31
N PRO A 136 11.31 -9.36 0.33
CA PRO A 136 10.31 -8.74 -0.52
C PRO A 136 9.58 -9.80 -1.34
N ARG A 137 8.38 -9.45 -1.80
CA ARG A 137 7.52 -10.29 -2.63
C ARG A 137 7.10 -9.50 -3.86
N LEU A 138 6.83 -10.19 -4.95
CA LEU A 138 6.38 -9.58 -6.20
C LEU A 138 4.97 -10.08 -6.51
N LEU A 139 3.97 -9.27 -6.19
CA LEU A 139 2.56 -9.68 -6.22
C LEU A 139 1.87 -9.18 -7.48
N PHE A 140 1.00 -10.00 -8.08
CA PHE A 140 0.14 -9.62 -9.20
C PHE A 140 -1.31 -9.95 -8.90
N VAL A 141 -2.20 -8.95 -8.95
CA VAL A 141 -3.61 -9.09 -8.56
C VAL A 141 -4.43 -9.53 -9.78
N ALA A 142 -4.53 -10.84 -9.98
CA ALA A 142 -5.10 -11.45 -11.19
C ALA A 142 -6.46 -10.86 -11.62
N PRO A 143 -7.45 -10.65 -10.72
CA PRO A 143 -8.73 -10.07 -11.12
C PRO A 143 -8.62 -8.63 -11.63
N ASN A 144 -7.65 -7.85 -11.13
CA ASN A 144 -7.45 -6.47 -11.56
C ASN A 144 -6.71 -6.41 -12.89
N LEU A 145 -5.78 -7.33 -13.14
CA LEU A 145 -5.10 -7.45 -14.42
C LEU A 145 -6.09 -7.78 -15.55
N GLU A 146 -7.01 -8.70 -15.31
CA GLU A 146 -8.05 -9.04 -16.27
C GLU A 146 -9.03 -7.87 -16.51
N GLU A 147 -9.31 -7.06 -15.49
CA GLU A 147 -10.12 -5.84 -15.62
C GLU A 147 -9.37 -4.77 -16.43
N ALA A 148 -8.11 -4.49 -16.08
CA ALA A 148 -7.25 -3.56 -16.81
C ALA A 148 -7.09 -3.95 -18.28
N ARG A 149 -6.91 -5.24 -18.57
CA ARG A 149 -6.85 -5.76 -19.95
C ARG A 149 -8.11 -5.40 -20.74
N ARG A 150 -9.29 -5.56 -20.15
CA ARG A 150 -10.56 -5.22 -20.81
C ARG A 150 -10.72 -3.73 -21.02
N GLU A 151 -10.29 -2.91 -20.07
CA GLU A 151 -10.36 -1.45 -20.16
C GLU A 151 -9.40 -0.89 -21.22
N LEU A 152 -8.18 -1.41 -21.27
CA LEU A 152 -7.15 -1.03 -22.23
C LEU A 152 -7.41 -1.59 -23.64
N GLY A 153 -8.24 -2.63 -23.77
CA GLY A 153 -8.46 -3.32 -25.04
C GLY A 153 -7.20 -4.02 -25.58
N GLY A 154 -6.19 -4.23 -24.74
CA GLY A 154 -4.92 -4.86 -25.09
C GLY A 154 -4.97 -6.39 -25.03
N GLU A 155 -3.97 -7.02 -25.66
CA GLU A 155 -3.78 -8.47 -25.56
C GLU A 155 -3.32 -8.86 -24.14
N PRO A 156 -3.76 -10.04 -23.61
CA PRO A 156 -3.45 -10.45 -22.24
C PRO A 156 -1.96 -10.43 -21.91
N GLU A 157 -1.13 -10.94 -22.82
CA GLU A 157 0.33 -11.04 -22.65
C GLU A 157 0.98 -9.65 -22.66
N THR A 158 0.53 -8.74 -23.52
CA THR A 158 1.06 -7.36 -23.59
C THR A 158 0.80 -6.59 -22.30
N VAL A 159 -0.42 -6.68 -21.76
CA VAL A 159 -0.80 -6.02 -20.50
C VAL A 159 -0.01 -6.61 -19.33
N LEU A 160 0.15 -7.94 -19.28
CA LEU A 160 0.95 -8.61 -18.27
C LEU A 160 2.41 -8.16 -18.31
N ARG A 161 3.05 -8.17 -19.49
CA ARG A 161 4.42 -7.71 -19.69
C ARG A 161 4.62 -6.24 -19.29
N TRP A 162 3.68 -5.37 -19.63
CA TRP A 162 3.73 -3.95 -19.25
C TRP A 162 3.70 -3.77 -17.73
N ILE A 163 2.84 -4.50 -17.03
CA ILE A 163 2.78 -4.47 -15.55
C ILE A 163 4.04 -5.10 -14.93
N ALA A 164 4.49 -6.23 -15.48
CA ALA A 164 5.73 -6.87 -15.03
C ALA A 164 6.93 -5.93 -15.15
N LEU A 165 7.01 -5.15 -16.24
CA LEU A 165 8.05 -4.14 -16.41
C LEU A 165 8.02 -3.07 -15.31
N HIS A 166 6.84 -2.61 -14.90
CA HIS A 166 6.70 -1.67 -13.78
C HIS A 166 7.19 -2.28 -12.45
N GLU A 167 6.67 -3.45 -12.10
CA GLU A 167 6.96 -4.07 -10.80
C GLU A 167 8.41 -4.53 -10.68
N VAL A 168 8.98 -5.07 -11.77
CA VAL A 168 10.39 -5.46 -11.84
C VAL A 168 11.31 -4.25 -11.78
N THR A 169 10.90 -3.11 -12.37
CA THR A 169 11.67 -1.87 -12.24
C THR A 169 11.80 -1.46 -10.77
N HIS A 170 10.72 -1.54 -9.98
CA HIS A 170 10.80 -1.33 -8.54
C HIS A 170 11.67 -2.39 -7.86
N ALA A 171 11.51 -3.66 -8.20
CA ALA A 171 12.30 -4.75 -7.61
C ALA A 171 13.81 -4.56 -7.80
N VAL A 172 14.25 -4.26 -9.02
CA VAL A 172 15.65 -3.97 -9.35
C VAL A 172 16.10 -2.68 -8.67
N HIS A 173 15.30 -1.62 -8.71
CA HIS A 173 15.65 -0.34 -8.09
C HIS A 173 15.87 -0.48 -6.58
N PHE A 174 14.93 -1.08 -5.84
CA PHE A 174 15.05 -1.32 -4.41
C PHE A 174 16.11 -2.36 -4.05
N GLY A 175 16.39 -3.32 -4.95
CA GLY A 175 17.45 -4.33 -4.78
C GLY A 175 18.86 -3.81 -5.05
N ALA A 176 19.00 -2.83 -5.94
CA ALA A 176 20.26 -2.17 -6.27
C ALA A 176 20.56 -0.97 -5.34
N ALA A 177 19.54 -0.39 -4.72
CA ALA A 177 19.66 0.73 -3.78
C ALA A 177 19.16 0.37 -2.36
N PRO A 178 19.89 -0.45 -1.57
CA PRO A 178 19.46 -0.85 -0.23
C PRO A 178 19.14 0.32 0.71
N TRP A 179 19.87 1.44 0.56
CA TRP A 179 19.64 2.66 1.34
C TRP A 179 18.23 3.23 1.20
N LEU A 180 17.53 2.94 0.09
CA LEU A 180 16.20 3.47 -0.18
C LEU A 180 15.16 2.82 0.75
N ARG A 181 15.25 1.50 0.99
CA ARG A 181 14.39 0.80 1.96
C ARG A 181 14.62 1.35 3.37
N ASP A 182 15.88 1.54 3.75
CA ASP A 182 16.24 2.16 5.04
C ASP A 182 15.72 3.59 5.15
N HIS A 183 15.78 4.38 4.06
CA HIS A 183 15.28 5.74 4.05
C HIS A 183 13.77 5.80 4.25
N LEU A 184 13.01 4.95 3.54
CA LEU A 184 11.56 4.87 3.69
C LEU A 184 11.16 4.39 5.09
N ARG A 185 11.88 3.41 5.63
CA ARG A 185 11.69 2.97 7.02
C ARG A 185 11.95 4.10 8.01
N TRP A 186 13.01 4.88 7.81
CA TRP A 186 13.31 6.03 8.65
C TRP A 186 12.20 7.08 8.56
N LEU A 187 11.75 7.44 7.35
CA LEU A 187 10.62 8.37 7.14
C LEU A 187 9.36 7.89 7.84
N ALA A 188 9.02 6.61 7.72
CA ALA A 188 7.85 6.01 8.35
C ALA A 188 7.95 6.04 9.89
N ASN A 189 9.12 5.70 10.45
CA ASN A 189 9.36 5.78 11.89
C ASN A 189 9.30 7.22 12.43
N GLU A 190 9.82 8.19 11.69
CA GLU A 190 9.73 9.61 12.04
C GLU A 190 8.29 10.11 11.94
N LEU A 191 7.50 9.64 10.97
CA LEU A 191 6.09 10.02 10.87
C LEU A 191 5.31 9.47 12.06
N LEU A 192 5.56 8.22 12.44
CA LEU A 192 4.92 7.60 13.61
C LEU A 192 5.41 8.20 14.94
N SER A 193 6.70 8.49 15.08
CA SER A 193 7.29 9.00 16.34
C SER A 193 7.14 10.51 16.51
N GLY A 194 7.24 11.26 15.40
CA GLY A 194 7.04 12.70 15.32
C GLY A 194 5.58 13.10 15.30
N SER A 195 4.67 12.15 15.02
CA SER A 195 3.29 12.29 15.44
C SER A 195 3.26 12.32 16.97
N ARG A 196 3.22 13.53 17.54
CA ARG A 196 2.61 13.74 18.85
C ARG A 196 1.10 13.47 18.72
N LEU A 197 0.72 12.26 18.32
CA LEU A 197 -0.62 11.70 18.42
C LEU A 197 -1.01 11.44 19.89
N ALA A 198 -0.28 12.00 20.85
CA ALA A 198 -0.89 12.46 22.08
C ALA A 198 -1.75 13.69 21.75
N LEU A 199 -2.85 13.49 21.02
CA LEU A 199 -3.97 14.42 21.12
C LEU A 199 -4.28 14.49 22.62
N GLY A 200 -4.10 15.68 23.20
CA GLY A 200 -4.49 15.91 24.57
C GLY A 200 -5.96 15.51 24.75
N PRO A 201 -6.39 15.11 25.96
CA PRO A 201 -7.78 14.73 26.21
C PRO A 201 -8.80 15.75 25.69
N SER A 202 -8.42 17.03 25.64
CA SER A 202 -9.20 18.15 25.09
C SER A 202 -9.35 18.11 23.56
N GLU A 203 -8.32 17.71 22.82
CA GLU A 203 -8.33 17.68 21.35
C GLU A 203 -9.11 16.47 20.84
N VAL A 204 -8.99 15.33 21.52
CA VAL A 204 -9.85 14.15 21.29
C VAL A 204 -11.32 14.48 21.57
N ALA A 205 -11.60 15.21 22.66
CA ALA A 205 -12.97 15.61 23.00
C ALA A 205 -13.58 16.57 21.96
N GLU A 206 -12.78 17.49 21.41
CA GLU A 206 -13.23 18.39 20.34
C GLU A 206 -13.44 17.65 19.02
N LEU A 207 -12.57 16.71 18.67
CA LEU A 207 -12.75 15.87 17.49
C LEU A 207 -14.00 15.00 17.61
N ALA A 208 -14.24 14.41 18.79
CA ALA A 208 -15.44 13.62 19.07
C ALA A 208 -16.73 14.46 18.99
N LYS A 209 -16.72 15.70 19.49
CA LYS A 209 -17.86 16.63 19.34
C LYS A 209 -18.14 16.98 17.89
N ARG A 210 -17.10 17.22 17.09
CA ARG A 210 -17.23 17.51 15.66
C ARG A 210 -17.75 16.30 14.88
N ALA A 211 -17.25 15.11 15.20
CA ALA A 211 -17.74 13.86 14.61
C ALA A 211 -19.20 13.58 14.99
N ALA A 212 -19.60 13.85 16.23
CA ALA A 212 -20.99 13.69 16.69
C ALA A 212 -21.97 14.68 16.02
N GLY A 213 -21.48 15.80 15.49
CA GLY A 213 -22.30 16.82 14.81
C GLY A 213 -22.35 16.71 13.28
N THR A 214 -21.64 15.75 12.67
CA THR A 214 -21.50 15.66 11.20
C THR A 214 -22.26 14.46 10.66
N ASP A 215 -23.06 14.65 9.60
CA ASP A 215 -23.75 13.56 8.90
C ASP A 215 -22.70 12.55 8.35
N PRO A 216 -22.74 11.27 8.74
CA PRO A 216 -21.74 10.26 8.36
C PRO A 216 -21.48 10.17 6.85
N ARG A 217 -22.51 10.45 6.03
CA ARG A 217 -22.40 10.41 4.56
C ARG A 217 -21.61 11.60 3.99
N ARG A 218 -21.68 12.74 4.66
CA ARG A 218 -21.00 13.98 4.24
C ARG A 218 -19.52 13.96 4.64
N TRP A 219 -19.24 13.46 5.84
CA TRP A 219 -17.87 13.26 6.33
C TRP A 219 -17.08 12.27 5.46
N LEU A 220 -17.71 11.17 5.03
CA LEU A 220 -17.09 10.20 4.13
C LEU A 220 -16.80 10.78 2.73
N GLY A 221 -17.68 11.64 2.22
CA GLY A 221 -17.49 12.32 0.93
C GLY A 221 -16.37 13.37 0.94
N GLU A 222 -16.20 14.09 2.05
CA GLU A 222 -15.11 15.08 2.22
C GLU A 222 -13.74 14.39 2.39
N LEU A 223 -13.68 13.25 3.07
CA LEU A 223 -12.44 12.47 3.26
C LEU A 223 -11.89 11.88 1.95
N LEU A 224 -12.77 11.56 1.00
CA LEU A 224 -12.41 10.96 -0.30
C LEU A 224 -12.04 11.99 -1.37
N SER A 225 -12.36 13.27 -1.17
CA SER A 225 -12.26 14.33 -2.21
C SER A 225 -11.18 15.37 -1.97
N SER A 226 -10.55 15.37 -0.81
CA SER A 226 -9.45 16.27 -0.45
C SER A 226 -8.26 15.42 -0.01
N ASP A 227 -7.01 15.87 -0.20
CA ASP A 227 -5.84 15.27 0.49
C ASP A 227 -5.90 15.69 1.99
N PRO A 228 -6.53 14.88 2.87
CA PRO A 228 -6.91 15.34 4.21
C PRO A 228 -5.71 15.31 5.16
N ILE A 229 -4.69 14.52 4.81
CA ILE A 229 -3.51 14.26 5.63
C ILE A 229 -2.67 15.54 5.73
N THR A 230 -2.48 16.26 4.63
CA THR A 230 -1.65 17.47 4.60
C THR A 230 -2.29 18.67 5.31
N LEU A 231 -3.62 18.79 5.26
CA LEU A 231 -4.36 19.89 5.90
C LEU A 231 -4.55 19.70 7.41
N LEU A 232 -4.64 18.46 7.88
CA LEU A 232 -4.84 18.12 9.30
C LEU A 232 -3.54 17.84 10.04
N ALA A 233 -2.43 17.63 9.33
CA ALA A 233 -1.13 17.39 9.96
C ALA A 233 -0.59 18.66 10.66
N PRO A 234 -0.04 18.51 11.89
CA PRO A 234 0.67 19.58 12.57
C PRO A 234 1.74 20.22 11.66
N PRO A 235 2.00 21.55 11.77
CA PRO A 235 3.01 22.23 10.95
C PRO A 235 4.39 21.55 11.03
N GLU A 236 4.72 20.96 12.17
CA GLU A 236 5.95 20.20 12.43
C GLU A 236 6.05 18.89 11.62
N SER A 237 4.93 18.27 11.24
CA SER A 237 4.91 17.04 10.43
C SER A 237 4.90 17.33 8.92
N ARG A 238 4.61 18.55 8.48
CA ARG A 238 4.49 18.90 7.05
C ARG A 238 5.79 18.71 6.28
N ALA A 239 6.92 19.12 6.85
CA ALA A 239 8.22 18.95 6.19
C ALA A 239 8.54 17.46 5.96
N LEU A 240 8.16 16.62 6.91
CA LEU A 240 8.37 15.18 6.82
C LEU A 240 7.42 14.53 5.82
N ILE A 241 6.13 14.90 5.83
CA ILE A 241 5.15 14.46 4.83
C ILE A 241 5.62 14.85 3.42
N ASN A 242 6.03 16.10 3.22
CA ASN A 242 6.57 16.57 1.94
C ASN A 242 7.80 15.76 1.51
N ARG A 243 8.68 15.40 2.45
CA ARG A 243 9.85 14.57 2.15
C ARG A 243 9.46 13.15 1.74
N THR A 244 8.47 12.56 2.42
CA THR A 244 7.92 11.25 2.03
C THR A 244 7.29 11.30 0.63
N GLN A 245 6.46 12.30 0.36
CA GLN A 245 5.85 12.51 -0.96
C GLN A 245 6.90 12.73 -2.06
N ALA A 246 7.92 13.57 -1.81
CA ALA A 246 9.00 13.81 -2.76
C ALA A 246 9.84 12.55 -3.01
N THR A 247 10.06 11.73 -1.99
CA THR A 247 10.77 10.45 -2.12
C THR A 247 9.96 9.49 -2.99
N MET A 248 8.67 9.30 -2.69
CA MET A 248 7.79 8.43 -3.49
C MET A 248 7.66 8.93 -4.93
N ALA A 249 7.47 10.24 -5.14
CA ALA A 249 7.44 10.83 -6.48
C ALA A 249 8.73 10.58 -7.27
N SER A 250 9.89 10.60 -6.60
CA SER A 250 11.17 10.28 -7.24
C SER A 250 11.28 8.79 -7.59
N VAL A 251 10.76 7.90 -6.74
CA VAL A 251 10.72 6.46 -6.98
C VAL A 251 9.81 6.12 -8.16
N GLU A 252 8.59 6.66 -8.18
CA GLU A 252 7.64 6.44 -9.28
C GLU A 252 8.11 7.08 -10.58
N GLY A 253 8.61 8.32 -10.54
CA GLY A 253 9.13 8.99 -11.74
C GLY A 253 10.37 8.30 -12.32
N TYR A 254 11.21 7.68 -11.47
CA TYR A 254 12.28 6.81 -11.95
C TYR A 254 11.71 5.57 -12.64
N ALA A 255 10.71 4.93 -12.03
CA ALA A 255 10.10 3.73 -12.59
C ALA A 255 9.46 4.00 -13.96
N GLU A 256 8.68 5.07 -14.07
CA GLU A 256 8.10 5.53 -15.35
C GLU A 256 9.18 5.75 -16.41
N HIS A 257 10.25 6.47 -16.07
CA HIS A 257 11.36 6.72 -16.99
C HIS A 257 12.03 5.44 -17.49
N VAL A 258 12.30 4.50 -16.57
CA VAL A 258 12.93 3.21 -16.92
C VAL A 258 11.99 2.36 -17.75
N MET A 259 10.70 2.30 -17.42
CA MET A 259 9.71 1.59 -18.22
C MET A 259 9.70 2.09 -19.66
N ASP A 260 9.68 3.41 -19.87
CA ASP A 260 9.67 3.99 -21.22
C ASP A 260 10.90 3.61 -22.04
N ALA A 261 12.06 3.63 -21.39
CA ALA A 261 13.32 3.39 -22.07
C ALA A 261 13.60 1.90 -22.26
N ALA A 262 13.06 1.03 -21.40
CA ALA A 262 13.19 -0.42 -21.48
C ALA A 262 12.11 -1.07 -22.35
N ALA A 263 10.91 -0.48 -22.46
CA ALA A 263 9.79 -1.04 -23.22
C ALA A 263 10.12 -1.45 -24.67
N PRO A 264 10.89 -0.68 -25.47
CA PRO A 264 11.25 -1.08 -26.84
C PRO A 264 12.01 -2.40 -26.94
N GLN A 265 12.63 -2.88 -25.86
CA GLN A 265 13.30 -4.18 -25.81
C GLN A 265 12.31 -5.35 -25.72
N LEU A 266 11.09 -5.09 -25.24
CA LEU A 266 10.02 -6.08 -25.06
C LEU A 266 8.99 -6.10 -26.19
N GLY A 267 8.96 -5.06 -27.03
CA GLY A 267 8.04 -4.93 -28.17
C GLY A 267 7.49 -3.51 -28.29
N GLU A 268 7.19 -3.07 -29.52
CA GLU A 268 6.61 -1.75 -29.77
C GLU A 268 5.23 -1.61 -29.10
N GLU A 269 4.48 -2.70 -29.03
CA GLU A 269 3.15 -2.79 -28.42
C GLU A 269 3.13 -2.47 -26.92
N ILE A 270 4.25 -2.67 -26.21
CA ILE A 270 4.38 -2.35 -24.79
C ILE A 270 4.48 -0.83 -24.59
N GLY A 271 5.16 -0.14 -25.50
CA GLY A 271 5.22 1.33 -25.51
C GLY A 271 3.87 1.96 -25.83
N ASP A 272 3.09 1.35 -26.73
CA ASP A 272 1.78 1.85 -27.14
C ASP A 272 0.73 1.83 -26.02
N LEU A 273 0.80 0.85 -25.10
CA LEU A 273 -0.12 0.76 -23.95
C LEU A 273 -0.07 1.98 -23.04
N ARG A 274 1.09 2.67 -22.95
CA ARG A 274 1.20 3.91 -22.18
C ARG A 274 0.29 5.00 -22.73
N PHE A 275 0.29 5.20 -24.05
CA PHE A 275 -0.51 6.26 -24.68
C PHE A 275 -2.02 6.02 -24.56
N ALA A 276 -2.45 4.79 -24.29
CA ALA A 276 -3.85 4.46 -24.03
C ALA A 276 -4.32 4.88 -22.62
N LEU A 277 -3.39 5.21 -21.71
CA LEU A 277 -3.67 5.59 -20.31
C LEU A 277 -3.64 7.12 -20.07
N GLU A 278 -3.18 7.92 -21.04
CA GLU A 278 -3.14 9.40 -21.00
C GLU A 278 -4.42 10.04 -21.59
#